data_AF-A0A5B8Z9Q5-F1
#
_entry.id   AF-A0A5B8Z9Q5-F1
#
_cell.length_a   1.000
_cell.length_b   1.000
_cell.length_c   1.000
_cell.angle_alpha   90.00
_cell.angle_beta   90.00
_cell.angle_gamma   90.00
#
_symmetry.space_group_name_H-M   'P 1'
#
loop_
_entity.id
_entity.type
_entity.pdbx_description
1 polymer ?
#
loop_
_entity_poly.entity_id
_entity_poly.type
_entity_poly.pdbx_seq_one_letter_code
_entity_poly.pdbx_strand_id
1 'polypeptide(L)' 'MLSNIGVPGLILILVLALIIFGPKKLPEIGRAFGQTLREFKKSTRELTSDVMEELEDDDKKKAIK' A
#
# COMPACT_ATOMS: atom_id res chain seq x y z
N MET A 1 -1.83 -13.32 29.10
CA MET A 1 -3.10 -14.04 28.85
C MET A 1 -3.65 -13.81 27.44
N LEU A 2 -3.50 -12.63 26.83
CA LEU A 2 -3.95 -12.36 25.46
C LEU A 2 -3.06 -12.98 24.36
N SER A 3 -1.77 -13.22 24.61
CA SER A 3 -0.86 -13.80 23.61
C SER A 3 -1.15 -15.28 23.26
N ASN A 4 -1.94 -15.98 24.10
CA ASN A 4 -2.38 -17.36 23.83
C ASN A 4 -3.63 -17.43 22.92
N ILE A 5 -4.22 -16.28 22.58
CA ILE A 5 -5.45 -16.22 21.78
C ILE A 5 -5.17 -16.47 20.29
N GLY A 6 -3.92 -16.26 19.83
CA GLY A 6 -3.41 -16.71 18.54
C GLY A 6 -4.31 -16.40 17.34
N VAL A 7 -4.17 -17.21 16.29
CA VAL A 7 -5.04 -17.18 15.10
C VAL A 7 -6.53 -17.38 15.46
N PRO A 8 -6.91 -18.27 16.41
CA PRO A 8 -8.32 -18.50 16.74
C PRO A 8 -9.09 -17.26 17.20
N GLY A 9 -8.52 -16.40 18.05
CA GLY A 9 -9.25 -15.20 18.46
C GLY A 9 -9.24 -14.08 17.43
N LEU A 10 -8.23 -14.03 16.54
CA LEU A 10 -8.29 -13.14 15.39
C LEU A 10 -9.48 -13.52 14.48
N ILE A 11 -9.73 -14.82 14.28
CA ILE A 11 -10.90 -15.31 13.56
C ILE A 11 -12.20 -14.89 14.26
N LEU A 12 -12.29 -15.00 15.59
CA LEU A 12 -13.47 -14.58 16.34
C LEU A 12 -13.79 -13.09 16.16
N ILE A 13 -12.75 -12.24 16.23
CA ILE A 13 -12.89 -10.79 15.99
C ILE A 13 -13.33 -10.53 14.54
N LEU A 14 -12.74 -11.25 13.57
CA LEU A 14 -13.14 -11.15 12.17
C LEU A 14 -14.61 -11.53 11.98
N VAL A 15 -15.10 -12.60 12.60
CA VAL A 15 -16.50 -13.00 12.52
C VAL A 15 -17.42 -11.91 13.08
N LEU A 16 -17.09 -11.33 14.23
CA LEU A 16 -17.87 -10.21 14.79
C LEU A 16 -17.88 -8.99 13.86
N ALA A 17 -16.71 -8.63 13.31
CA ALA A 17 -16.62 -7.57 12.33
C ALA A 17 -17.44 -7.87 11.06
N LEU A 18 -17.45 -9.13 10.61
CA LEU A 18 -18.25 -9.56 9.47
C LEU A 18 -19.76 -9.56 9.73
N ILE A 19 -20.20 -9.75 10.97
CA ILE A 19 -21.62 -9.60 11.33
C ILE A 19 -22.04 -8.13 11.25
N ILE A 20 -21.20 -7.21 11.71
CA ILE A 20 -21.49 -5.77 11.71
C ILE A 20 -21.39 -5.18 10.30
N PHE A 21 -20.29 -5.46 9.59
CA PHE A 21 -19.98 -4.85 8.29
C PHE A 21 -20.43 -5.69 7.09
N GLY A 22 -20.60 -7.01 7.26
CA GLY A 22 -20.92 -7.95 6.19
C GLY A 22 -19.69 -8.52 5.46
N PRO A 23 -19.71 -9.80 5.02
CA PRO A 23 -18.60 -10.46 4.32
C PRO A 23 -18.27 -9.84 2.95
N LYS A 24 -19.20 -9.11 2.33
CA LYS A 24 -18.98 -8.46 1.04
C LYS A 24 -18.22 -7.13 1.18
N LYS A 25 -18.29 -6.45 2.32
CA LYS A 25 -17.69 -5.11 2.48
C LYS A 25 -16.19 -5.13 2.67
N LEU A 26 -15.63 -6.12 3.37
CA LEU A 26 -14.18 -6.25 3.51
C LEU A 26 -13.45 -6.40 2.15
N PRO A 27 -13.86 -7.31 1.24
CA PRO A 27 -13.27 -7.39 -0.10
C PRO A 27 -13.50 -6.14 -0.95
N GLU A 28 -14.66 -5.50 -0.83
CA GLU A 28 -15.00 -4.27 -1.57
C GLU A 28 -14.06 -3.11 -1.18
N ILE A 29 -13.88 -2.88 0.13
CA ILE A 29 -12.95 -1.88 0.66
C ILE A 29 -11.51 -2.22 0.27
N GLY A 30 -11.11 -3.49 0.37
CA GLY A 30 -9.78 -3.93 -0.03
C GLY A 30 -9.48 -3.70 -1.51
N ARG A 31 -10.47 -3.90 -2.40
CA ARG A 31 -10.34 -3.60 -3.84
C ARG A 31 -10.19 -2.11 -4.10
N ALA A 32 -11.03 -1.28 -3.48
CA ALA A 32 -10.96 0.17 -3.62
C ALA A 32 -9.62 0.72 -3.11
N PHE A 33 -9.23 0.34 -1.88
CA PHE A 33 -7.97 0.74 -1.29
C PHE A 33 -6.76 0.22 -2.09
N GLY A 34 -6.83 -1.01 -2.59
CA GLY A 34 -5.79 -1.60 -3.42
C GLY A 34 -5.59 -0.89 -4.76
N GLN A 35 -6.68 -0.41 -5.38
CA GLN A 35 -6.61 0.44 -6.57
C GLN A 35 -5.92 1.77 -6.22
N THR A 36 -6.33 2.44 -5.14
CA THR A 36 -5.69 3.68 -4.67
C THR A 36 -4.19 3.49 -4.42
N LEU A 37 -3.79 2.42 -3.71
CA LEU A 37 -2.37 2.13 -3.45
C LEU A 37 -1.60 1.83 -4.74
N ARG A 38 -2.23 1.19 -5.73
CA ARG A 38 -1.62 0.90 -7.03
C ARG A 38 -1.38 2.17 -7.82
N GLU A 39 -2.38 3.06 -7.92
CA GLU A 39 -2.25 4.38 -8.53
C GLU A 39 -1.16 5.19 -7.81
N PHE A 40 -1.22 5.26 -6.47
CA PHE A 40 -0.26 5.99 -5.66
C PHE A 40 1.18 5.51 -5.88
N LYS A 41 1.39 4.19 -5.91
CA LYS A 41 2.70 3.58 -6.20
C LYS A 41 3.19 3.94 -7.60
N LYS A 42 2.30 3.94 -8.60
CA LYS A 42 2.63 4.28 -9.98
C LYS A 42 3.07 5.75 -10.07
N SER A 43 2.28 6.68 -9.55
CA SER A 43 2.60 8.11 -9.56
C SER A 43 3.88 8.41 -8.78
N THR A 44 4.08 7.78 -7.62
CA THR A 44 5.33 7.95 -6.85
C THR A 44 6.55 7.45 -7.63
N ARG A 45 6.42 6.35 -8.37
CA ARG A 45 7.52 5.80 -9.18
C ARG A 45 7.85 6.71 -10.36
N GLU A 46 6.84 7.24 -11.05
CA GLU A 46 7.03 8.20 -12.15
C GLU A 46 7.77 9.45 -11.64
N LEU A 47 7.28 10.06 -10.56
CA LEU A 47 7.93 11.22 -9.94
C LEU A 47 9.38 10.93 -9.48
N THR A 48 9.63 9.75 -8.92
CA THR A 48 10.98 9.37 -8.48
C THR A 48 11.90 9.14 -9.68
N SER A 49 11.42 8.51 -10.75
CA SER A 49 12.19 8.28 -11.97
C SER A 49 12.57 9.58 -12.66
N ASP A 50 11.62 10.51 -12.81
CA ASP A 50 11.87 11.83 -13.42
C ASP A 50 12.93 12.62 -12.62
N VAL A 51 12.83 12.60 -11.29
CA VAL A 51 13.83 13.24 -10.41
C VAL A 51 15.20 12.55 -10.50
N MET A 52 15.24 11.22 -10.61
CA MET A 52 16.49 10.48 -10.71
C MET A 52 17.21 10.74 -12.05
N GLU A 53 16.44 10.84 -13.13
CA GLU A 53 16.95 11.14 -14.47
C GLU A 53 17.49 12.58 -14.56
N GLU A 54 16.81 13.54 -13.93
CA GLU A 54 17.28 14.93 -13.88
C GLU A 54 18.56 15.12 -13.04
N LEU A 55 18.70 14.36 -11.94
CA LEU A 55 19.93 14.36 -11.14
C LEU A 55 21.12 13.73 -11.89
N GLU A 56 20.89 12.66 -12.66
CA GLU A 56 21.94 12.01 -13.46
C GLU A 56 22.43 12.89 -14.62
N ASP A 57 21.55 13.69 -15.22
CA ASP A 57 21.92 14.63 -16.29
C ASP A 57 22.69 15.85 -15.77
N ASP A 58 22.37 16.35 -14.57
CA ASP A 58 23.09 17.45 -13.94
C ASP A 58 24.52 17.05 -13.51
N ASP A 59 24.71 15.81 -13.04
CA ASP A 59 26.04 15.27 -12.71
C ASP A 59 26.90 15.04 -13.97
N LYS A 60 26.31 14.57 -15.08
CA LYS A 60 27.03 14.44 -16.37
C LYS A 60 27.44 15.79 -16.94
N LYS A 61 26.58 16.82 -16.84
CA LYS A 61 26.91 18.19 -17.29
C LYS A 61 28.03 18.83 -16.47
N LYS A 62 28.11 18.55 -15.17
CA LYS A 62 29.21 19.01 -14.31
C LYS A 62 30.55 18.32 -14.59
N ALA A 63 30.55 17.06 -15.01
CA ALA A 63 31.78 16.32 -15.31
C ALA A 63 32.43 16.75 -16.65
N ILE A 64 31.68 17.39 -17.55
CA ILE A 64 32.14 17.80 -18.89
C ILE A 64 32.61 19.28 -18.92
N LYS A 65 32.28 20.07 -17.89
CA LYS A 65 32.66 21.49 -17.78
C LYS A 65 33.89 21.68 -16.89
#